data_AF-A0A2S6I193-F1
#
_entry.id   AF-A0A2S6I193-F1
#
_cell.length_a   1.000
_cell.length_b   1.000
_cell.length_c   1.000
_cell.angle_alpha   90.00
_cell.angle_beta   90.00
_cell.angle_gamma   90.00
#
_symmetry.space_group_name_H-M   'P 1'
#
loop_
_entity.id
_entity.type
_entity.pdbx_description
1 polymer ?
#
loop_
_entity_poly.entity_id
_entity_poly.type
_entity_poly.pdbx_seq_one_letter_code
_entity_poly.pdbx_strand_id
1 'polypeptide(L)'
;MPRHYSQLYRELRAVDPTDYHRIIRTYEEREQEIGRLDVVENFELTVWYVDALFETGAYREHQLMVDLVIHASIRHDIRRVPGRKEEIFEYQLFRKAASAFRIQDHATAEHVLRELVAMRPGKEVYFRFLRTTLFRRQTKVLQFGRAACIFCMLLTALVVTVNLLVVKNFYPEHAPATTWISLDIFVIGLLALFAAYGYAYYLSWRTASQFRAARLNKRRD
;
A
#
# COMPACT_ATOMS: atom_id res chain seq x y z
N MET A 1 35.72 -13.67 -19.90
CA MET A 1 35.68 -15.15 -19.88
C MET A 1 34.26 -15.59 -20.18
N PRO A 2 34.02 -16.54 -21.09
CA PRO A 2 32.68 -17.06 -21.33
C PRO A 2 32.18 -17.76 -20.06
N ARG A 3 31.08 -17.27 -19.48
CA ARG A 3 30.45 -17.89 -18.32
C ARG A 3 29.77 -19.18 -18.79
N HIS A 4 30.28 -20.32 -18.35
CA HIS A 4 29.60 -21.60 -18.55
C HIS A 4 28.38 -21.65 -17.63
N TYR A 5 27.21 -21.36 -18.20
CA TYR A 5 25.97 -21.44 -17.46
C TYR A 5 25.56 -22.88 -17.21
N SER A 6 25.07 -23.17 -16.01
CA SER A 6 24.49 -24.46 -15.66
C SER A 6 23.37 -24.84 -16.65
N GLN A 7 23.23 -26.14 -16.94
CA GLN A 7 22.17 -26.62 -17.83
C GLN A 7 20.79 -26.25 -17.29
N LEU A 8 20.60 -26.36 -15.98
CA LEU A 8 19.37 -25.99 -15.28
C LEU A 8 19.00 -24.51 -15.50
N TYR A 9 20.00 -23.61 -15.39
CA TYR A 9 19.81 -22.18 -15.62
C TYR A 9 19.37 -21.91 -17.07
N ARG A 10 19.96 -22.60 -18.05
CA ARG A 10 19.60 -22.45 -19.47
C ARG A 10 18.18 -22.95 -19.77
N GLU A 11 17.76 -24.05 -19.16
CA GLU A 11 16.41 -24.59 -19.31
C GLU A 11 15.35 -23.62 -18.75
N LEU A 12 15.57 -23.10 -17.55
CA LEU A 12 14.69 -22.10 -16.92
C LEU A 12 14.70 -20.77 -17.69
N ARG A 13 15.86 -20.36 -18.21
CA ARG A 13 16.00 -19.16 -19.02
C ARG A 13 15.34 -19.26 -20.40
N ALA A 14 15.15 -20.47 -20.91
CA ALA A 14 14.47 -20.73 -22.16
C ALA A 14 12.94 -20.71 -22.03
N VAL A 15 12.40 -20.73 -20.80
CA VAL A 15 10.97 -20.52 -20.56
C VAL A 15 10.60 -19.10 -20.99
N ASP A 16 9.42 -18.95 -21.59
CA ASP A 16 8.91 -17.64 -21.98
C ASP A 16 8.83 -16.74 -20.73
N PRO A 17 9.49 -15.57 -20.73
CA PRO A 17 9.49 -14.65 -19.60
C PRO A 17 8.10 -14.10 -19.23
N THR A 18 7.09 -14.32 -20.08
CA THR A 18 5.70 -13.93 -19.83
C THR A 18 4.84 -15.06 -19.24
N ASP A 19 5.31 -16.31 -19.26
CA ASP A 19 4.61 -17.45 -18.66
C ASP A 19 4.93 -17.58 -17.17
N TYR A 20 4.37 -16.65 -16.38
CA TYR A 20 4.64 -16.54 -14.94
C TYR A 20 4.27 -17.81 -14.17
N HIS A 21 3.19 -18.50 -14.54
CA HIS A 21 2.77 -19.73 -13.85
C HIS A 21 3.78 -20.85 -14.05
N ARG A 22 4.33 -21.00 -15.26
CA ARG A 22 5.36 -22.00 -15.53
C ARG A 22 6.67 -21.67 -14.83
N ILE A 23 7.06 -20.39 -14.75
CA ILE A 23 8.23 -19.95 -14.00
C ILE A 23 8.09 -20.33 -12.52
N ILE A 24 6.95 -20.00 -11.90
CA ILE A 24 6.66 -20.33 -10.49
C ILE A 24 6.77 -21.84 -10.27
N ARG A 25 6.03 -22.62 -11.06
CA ARG A 25 5.99 -24.07 -10.94
C ARG A 25 7.37 -24.71 -11.10
N THR A 26 8.13 -24.30 -12.12
CA THR A 26 9.44 -24.90 -12.41
C THR A 26 10.46 -24.52 -11.33
N TYR A 27 10.37 -23.30 -10.78
CA TYR A 27 11.21 -22.87 -9.66
C TYR A 27 10.93 -23.71 -8.41
N GLU A 28 9.65 -23.90 -8.06
CA GLU A 28 9.23 -24.67 -6.88
C GLU A 28 9.57 -26.16 -7.00
N GLU A 29 9.36 -26.76 -8.18
CA GLU A 29 9.71 -28.17 -8.44
C GLU A 29 11.22 -28.43 -8.32
N ARG A 30 12.07 -27.41 -8.56
CA ARG A 30 13.54 -27.53 -8.60
C ARG A 30 14.26 -26.65 -7.59
N GLU A 31 13.58 -26.20 -6.53
CA GLU A 31 14.12 -25.23 -5.57
C GLU A 31 15.45 -25.70 -4.96
N GLN A 32 15.54 -26.98 -4.60
CA GLN A 32 16.76 -27.57 -4.02
C GLN A 32 17.95 -27.57 -4.98
N GLU A 33 17.69 -27.75 -6.28
CA GLU A 33 18.73 -27.74 -7.31
C GLU A 33 19.18 -26.32 -7.62
N ILE A 34 18.23 -25.37 -7.66
CA ILE A 34 18.49 -23.94 -7.85
C ILE A 34 19.35 -23.40 -6.70
N GLY A 35 19.09 -23.82 -5.46
CA GLY A 35 19.88 -23.46 -4.28
C GLY A 35 21.34 -23.91 -4.33
N ARG A 36 21.70 -24.87 -5.21
CA ARG A 36 23.07 -25.36 -5.41
C ARG A 36 23.79 -24.67 -6.58
N LEU A 37 23.11 -23.83 -7.34
CA LEU A 37 23.71 -23.08 -8.44
C LEU A 37 24.69 -22.03 -7.93
N ASP A 38 25.49 -21.48 -8.86
CA ASP A 38 26.32 -20.32 -8.56
C ASP A 38 25.45 -19.17 -8.03
N VAL A 39 26.03 -18.35 -7.16
CA VAL A 39 25.34 -17.26 -6.48
C VAL A 39 24.64 -16.33 -7.48
N VAL A 40 25.27 -16.03 -8.62
CA VAL A 40 24.70 -15.13 -9.62
C VAL A 40 23.55 -15.79 -10.37
N GLU A 41 23.68 -17.07 -10.73
CA GLU A 41 22.63 -17.82 -11.43
C GLU A 41 21.40 -18.02 -10.55
N ASN A 42 21.61 -18.42 -9.30
CA ASN A 42 20.55 -18.55 -8.30
C ASN A 42 19.83 -17.20 -8.12
N PHE A 43 20.59 -16.12 -7.91
CA PHE A 43 20.03 -14.78 -7.75
C PHE A 43 19.17 -14.34 -8.94
N GLU A 44 19.64 -14.54 -10.17
CA GLU A 44 18.88 -14.19 -11.38
C GLU A 44 17.56 -14.97 -11.47
N LEU A 45 17.58 -16.27 -11.17
CA LEU A 45 16.39 -17.11 -11.16
C LEU A 45 15.41 -16.72 -10.04
N THR A 46 15.92 -16.45 -8.83
CA THR A 46 15.08 -15.99 -7.71
C THR A 46 14.44 -14.63 -8.01
N VAL A 47 15.14 -13.72 -8.69
CA VAL A 47 14.54 -12.45 -9.15
C VAL A 47 13.35 -12.71 -10.06
N TRP A 48 13.49 -13.60 -11.05
CA TRP A 48 12.41 -13.93 -11.97
C TRP A 48 11.23 -14.61 -11.29
N TYR A 49 11.50 -15.49 -10.34
CA TYR A 49 10.48 -16.14 -9.51
C TYR A 49 9.70 -15.12 -8.69
N VAL A 50 10.38 -14.25 -7.94
CA VAL A 50 9.73 -13.19 -7.15
C VAL A 50 8.92 -12.26 -8.05
N ASP A 51 9.43 -11.94 -9.23
CA ASP A 51 8.68 -11.11 -10.17
C ASP A 51 7.43 -11.80 -10.71
N ALA A 52 7.51 -13.10 -11.02
CA ALA A 52 6.35 -13.89 -11.41
C ALA A 52 5.30 -13.94 -10.30
N LEU A 53 5.70 -14.12 -9.04
CA LEU A 53 4.78 -14.06 -7.89
C LEU A 53 4.08 -12.69 -7.76
N PHE A 54 4.79 -11.60 -8.06
CA PHE A 54 4.20 -10.27 -8.06
C PHE A 54 3.12 -10.11 -9.15
N GLU A 55 3.43 -10.55 -10.36
CA GLU A 55 2.55 -10.40 -11.54
C GLU A 55 1.32 -11.32 -11.45
N THR A 56 1.45 -12.53 -10.93
CA THR A 56 0.31 -13.45 -10.71
C THR A 56 -0.55 -13.07 -9.50
N GLY A 57 -0.04 -12.17 -8.64
CA GLY A 57 -0.76 -11.66 -7.48
C GLY A 57 -0.60 -12.49 -6.21
N ALA A 58 0.37 -13.41 -6.17
CA ALA A 58 0.79 -14.15 -4.99
C ALA A 58 1.58 -13.26 -4.00
N TYR A 59 0.97 -12.16 -3.54
CA TYR A 59 1.65 -11.11 -2.76
C TYR A 59 2.19 -11.58 -1.40
N ARG A 60 1.59 -12.61 -0.79
CA ARG A 60 2.07 -13.17 0.48
C ARG A 60 3.39 -13.90 0.29
N GLU A 61 3.46 -14.78 -0.70
CA GLU A 61 4.69 -15.52 -1.05
C GLU A 61 5.77 -14.56 -1.55
N HIS A 62 5.40 -13.59 -2.39
CA HIS A 62 6.29 -12.52 -2.80
C HIS A 62 6.91 -11.81 -1.58
N GLN A 63 6.11 -11.45 -0.58
CA GLN A 63 6.58 -10.73 0.61
C GLN A 63 7.61 -11.53 1.42
N LEU A 64 7.50 -12.87 1.42
CA LEU A 64 8.45 -13.76 2.09
C LEU A 64 9.76 -13.87 1.29
N MET A 65 9.67 -13.93 -0.03
CA MET A 65 10.81 -14.22 -0.91
C MET A 65 11.59 -12.98 -1.35
N VAL A 66 10.94 -11.82 -1.43
CA VAL A 66 11.60 -10.57 -1.90
C VAL A 66 12.75 -10.15 -0.99
N ASP A 67 12.70 -10.47 0.30
CA ASP A 67 13.77 -10.14 1.25
C ASP A 67 15.05 -10.92 1.00
N LEU A 68 14.93 -12.17 0.52
CA LEU A 68 16.09 -12.95 0.09
C LEU A 68 16.80 -12.27 -1.08
N VAL A 69 16.03 -11.78 -2.06
CA VAL A 69 16.56 -11.07 -3.23
C VAL A 69 17.19 -9.74 -2.81
N ILE A 70 16.52 -8.97 -1.94
CA ILE A 70 17.06 -7.70 -1.45
C ILE A 70 18.39 -7.94 -0.70
N HIS A 71 18.43 -8.89 0.22
CA HIS A 71 19.66 -9.21 0.97
C HIS A 71 20.78 -9.72 0.05
N ALA A 72 20.47 -10.60 -0.88
CA ALA A 72 21.45 -11.10 -1.85
C ALA A 72 21.99 -9.97 -2.74
N SER A 73 21.14 -9.03 -3.16
CA SER A 73 21.55 -7.88 -3.98
C SER A 73 22.56 -6.99 -3.25
N ILE A 74 22.36 -6.75 -1.94
CA ILE A 74 23.28 -5.97 -1.11
C ILE A 74 24.57 -6.76 -0.86
N ARG A 75 24.45 -8.03 -0.45
CA ARG A 75 25.59 -8.86 -0.06
C ARG A 75 26.59 -9.07 -1.19
N HIS A 76 26.09 -9.21 -2.41
CA HIS A 76 26.89 -9.48 -3.60
C HIS A 76 27.09 -8.25 -4.50
N ASP A 77 26.66 -7.05 -4.05
CA ASP A 77 26.67 -5.77 -4.80
C ASP A 77 26.11 -5.91 -6.24
N ILE A 78 25.08 -6.74 -6.42
CA ILE A 78 24.45 -6.96 -7.72
C ILE A 78 23.43 -5.86 -7.95
N ARG A 79 23.84 -4.81 -8.68
CA ARG A 79 22.99 -3.64 -8.95
C ARG A 79 22.06 -3.83 -10.14
N ARG A 80 22.42 -4.67 -11.11
CA ARG A 80 21.68 -4.85 -12.38
C ARG A 80 21.68 -6.32 -12.82
N VAL A 81 20.54 -6.75 -13.38
CA VAL A 81 20.30 -8.08 -13.92
C VAL A 81 20.12 -7.91 -15.44
N PRO A 82 20.62 -8.86 -16.26
CA PRO A 82 20.44 -8.82 -17.71
C PRO A 82 18.96 -8.63 -18.09
N GLY A 83 18.69 -7.67 -18.98
CA GLY A 83 17.33 -7.34 -19.43
C GLY A 83 16.63 -6.22 -18.64
N ARG A 84 17.25 -5.67 -17.58
CA ARG A 84 16.70 -4.54 -16.83
C ARG A 84 17.62 -3.31 -16.82
N LYS A 85 16.99 -2.14 -16.95
CA LYS A 85 17.65 -0.83 -16.88
C LYS A 85 17.71 -0.26 -15.46
N GLU A 86 16.79 -0.70 -14.61
CA GLU A 86 16.60 -0.20 -13.25
C GLU A 86 17.51 -0.94 -12.26
N GLU A 87 17.82 -0.27 -11.15
CA GLU A 87 18.57 -0.86 -10.04
C GLU A 87 17.68 -1.87 -9.31
N ILE A 88 18.14 -3.12 -9.21
CA ILE A 88 17.31 -4.23 -8.69
C ILE A 88 16.88 -3.96 -7.26
N PHE A 89 17.80 -3.45 -6.44
CA PHE A 89 17.52 -3.16 -5.04
C PHE A 89 16.33 -2.19 -4.90
N GLU A 90 16.39 -1.05 -5.60
CA GLU A 90 15.31 -0.05 -5.58
C GLU A 90 14.00 -0.62 -6.16
N TYR A 91 14.10 -1.39 -7.24
CA TYR A 91 12.97 -2.01 -7.90
C TYR A 91 12.24 -3.03 -6.99
N GLN A 92 12.99 -3.94 -6.38
CA GLN A 92 12.43 -4.98 -5.51
C GLN A 92 11.90 -4.39 -4.21
N LEU A 93 12.56 -3.36 -3.67
CA LEU A 93 12.06 -2.63 -2.51
C LEU A 93 10.73 -1.93 -2.83
N PHE A 94 10.58 -1.36 -4.02
CA PHE A 94 9.31 -0.78 -4.47
C PHE A 94 8.21 -1.85 -4.63
N ARG A 95 8.52 -3.01 -5.20
CA ARG A 95 7.58 -4.14 -5.30
C ARG A 95 7.19 -4.69 -3.94
N LYS A 96 8.12 -4.79 -2.98
CA LYS A 96 7.85 -5.16 -1.59
C LYS A 96 6.82 -4.22 -0.96
N ALA A 97 7.01 -2.90 -1.12
CA ALA A 97 6.02 -1.92 -0.65
C ALA A 97 4.65 -2.11 -1.32
N ALA A 98 4.61 -2.40 -2.63
CA ALA A 98 3.38 -2.65 -3.36
C ALA A 98 2.66 -3.93 -2.90
N SER A 99 3.38 -5.02 -2.70
CA SER A 99 2.85 -6.28 -2.16
C SER A 99 2.29 -6.09 -0.76
N ALA A 100 3.05 -5.45 0.14
CA ALA A 100 2.61 -5.10 1.49
C ALA A 100 1.30 -4.27 1.48
N PHE A 101 1.21 -3.28 0.58
CA PHE A 101 0.01 -2.46 0.44
C PHE A 101 -1.21 -3.28 -0.03
N ARG A 102 -1.01 -4.23 -0.95
CA ARG A 102 -2.10 -5.09 -1.47
C ARG A 102 -2.60 -6.09 -0.44
N ILE A 103 -1.74 -6.60 0.45
CA ILE A 103 -2.14 -7.47 1.57
C ILE A 103 -2.69 -6.70 2.77
N GLN A 104 -2.91 -5.38 2.64
CA GLN A 104 -3.38 -4.47 3.70
C GLN A 104 -2.40 -4.29 4.88
N ASP A 105 -1.15 -4.72 4.74
CA ASP A 105 -0.08 -4.39 5.69
C ASP A 105 0.47 -2.99 5.40
N HIS A 106 -0.32 -1.99 5.78
CA HIS A 106 0.01 -0.58 5.58
C HIS A 106 1.21 -0.13 6.42
N ALA A 107 1.51 -0.80 7.54
CA ALA A 107 2.64 -0.44 8.40
C ALA A 107 3.97 -0.78 7.71
N THR A 108 4.09 -2.00 7.18
CA THR A 108 5.28 -2.42 6.43
C THR A 108 5.43 -1.62 5.14
N ALA A 109 4.34 -1.39 4.41
CA ALA A 109 4.37 -0.58 3.20
C ALA A 109 4.86 0.86 3.46
N GLU A 110 4.42 1.49 4.55
CA GLU A 110 4.86 2.83 4.94
C GLU A 110 6.36 2.87 5.29
N HIS A 111 6.84 1.89 6.06
CA HIS A 111 8.24 1.82 6.45
C HIS A 111 9.15 1.76 5.22
N VAL A 112 8.87 0.81 4.33
CA VAL A 112 9.63 0.60 3.09
C VAL A 112 9.58 1.83 2.17
N LEU A 113 8.41 2.46 2.04
CA LEU A 113 8.25 3.67 1.22
C LEU A 113 8.99 4.89 1.80
N ARG A 114 9.09 5.01 3.12
CA ARG A 114 9.90 6.07 3.75
C ARG A 114 11.38 5.90 3.45
N GLU A 115 11.88 4.68 3.49
CA GLU A 115 13.26 4.37 3.13
C GLU A 115 13.52 4.67 1.65
N LEU A 116 12.62 4.24 0.74
CA LEU A 116 12.70 4.56 -0.69
C LEU A 116 12.74 6.06 -0.97
N VAL A 117 11.86 6.84 -0.32
CA VAL A 117 11.84 8.31 -0.45
C VAL A 117 13.13 8.93 0.12
N ALA A 118 13.69 8.37 1.20
CA ALA A 118 14.96 8.84 1.75
C ALA A 118 16.15 8.58 0.81
N MET A 119 16.15 7.43 0.11
CA MET A 119 17.17 7.07 -0.87
C MET A 119 17.07 7.90 -2.15
N ARG A 120 15.87 8.10 -2.68
CA ARG A 120 15.64 8.83 -3.95
C ARG A 120 14.49 9.84 -3.80
N PRO A 121 14.73 10.98 -3.12
CA PRO A 121 13.69 11.98 -2.86
C PRO A 121 13.17 12.70 -4.12
N GLY A 122 13.87 12.57 -5.26
CA GLY A 122 13.49 13.16 -6.55
C GLY A 122 12.44 12.37 -7.32
N LYS A 123 12.17 11.10 -6.98
CA LYS A 123 11.17 10.27 -7.68
C LYS A 123 9.77 10.50 -7.11
N GLU A 124 8.95 11.25 -7.85
CA GLU A 124 7.59 11.62 -7.45
C GLU A 124 6.68 10.40 -7.21
N VAL A 125 6.93 9.29 -7.91
CA VAL A 125 6.15 8.04 -7.81
C VAL A 125 6.15 7.51 -6.37
N TYR A 126 7.30 7.51 -5.69
CA TYR A 126 7.41 6.99 -4.32
C TYR A 126 6.69 7.88 -3.32
N PHE A 127 6.79 9.20 -3.51
CA PHE A 127 6.09 10.18 -2.69
C PHE A 127 4.57 10.04 -2.83
N ARG A 128 4.08 9.95 -4.06
CA ARG A 128 2.65 9.75 -4.34
C ARG A 128 2.15 8.45 -3.73
N PHE A 129 2.93 7.38 -3.80
CA PHE A 129 2.55 6.10 -3.23
C PHE A 129 2.54 6.14 -1.69
N LEU A 130 3.55 6.73 -1.05
CA LEU A 130 3.60 6.94 0.40
C LEU A 130 2.37 7.71 0.91
N ARG A 131 1.95 8.77 0.20
CA ARG A 131 0.74 9.54 0.55
C ARG A 131 -0.51 8.65 0.54
N THR A 132 -0.68 7.83 -0.50
CA THR A 132 -1.82 6.91 -0.60
C THR A 132 -1.82 5.88 0.52
N THR A 133 -0.65 5.34 0.87
CA THR A 133 -0.49 4.38 1.98
C THR A 133 -0.82 5.01 3.33
N LEU A 134 -0.33 6.23 3.59
CA LEU A 134 -0.64 6.97 4.81
C LEU A 134 -2.14 7.27 4.95
N PHE A 135 -2.80 7.65 3.85
CA PHE A 135 -4.24 7.88 3.86
C PHE A 135 -5.02 6.61 4.21
N ARG A 136 -4.68 5.46 3.60
CA ARG A 136 -5.35 4.19 3.90
C ARG A 136 -5.08 3.69 5.32
N ARG A 137 -3.92 4.01 5.92
CA ARG A 137 -3.61 3.65 7.31
C ARG A 137 -4.51 4.37 8.33
N GLN A 138 -5.09 5.52 7.99
CA GLN A 138 -5.94 6.31 8.90
C GLN A 138 -7.37 5.75 9.04
N THR A 139 -7.52 4.42 9.04
CA THR A 139 -8.81 3.74 9.19
C THR A 139 -9.53 4.15 10.47
N LYS A 140 -8.82 4.37 11.58
CA LYS A 140 -9.44 4.76 12.87
C LYS A 140 -10.15 6.11 12.81
N VAL A 141 -9.51 7.13 12.22
CA VAL A 141 -10.10 8.48 12.08
C VAL A 141 -11.33 8.41 11.16
N LEU A 142 -11.21 7.65 10.06
CA LEU A 142 -12.29 7.48 9.10
C LEU A 142 -13.46 6.67 9.69
N GLN A 143 -13.18 5.64 10.48
CA GLN A 143 -14.17 4.83 11.18
C GLN A 143 -14.90 5.64 12.24
N PHE A 144 -14.19 6.47 13.01
CA PHE A 144 -14.82 7.36 13.99
C PHE A 144 -15.77 8.36 13.33
N GLY A 145 -15.35 8.99 12.22
CA GLY A 145 -16.22 9.88 11.44
C GLY A 145 -17.47 9.19 10.89
N ARG A 146 -17.33 7.95 10.39
CA ARG A 146 -18.47 7.14 9.93
C ARG A 146 -19.42 6.78 11.08
N ALA A 147 -18.88 6.36 12.23
CA ALA A 147 -19.68 6.01 13.40
C ALA A 147 -20.47 7.22 13.93
N ALA A 148 -19.83 8.40 14.01
CA ALA A 148 -20.49 9.64 14.39
C ALA A 148 -21.63 10.01 13.42
N CYS A 149 -21.42 9.88 12.11
CA CYS A 149 -22.45 10.14 11.10
C CYS A 149 -23.65 9.18 11.26
N ILE A 150 -23.40 7.88 11.43
CA ILE A 150 -24.46 6.88 11.63
C ILE A 150 -25.25 7.19 12.90
N PHE A 151 -24.56 7.52 13.99
CA PHE A 151 -25.20 7.89 15.25
C PHE A 151 -26.09 9.14 15.10
N CYS A 152 -25.60 10.20 14.44
CA CYS A 152 -26.39 11.41 14.17
C CYS A 152 -27.60 11.12 13.28
N MET A 153 -27.47 10.25 12.26
CA MET A 153 -28.61 9.85 11.43
C MET A 153 -29.68 9.09 12.21
N LEU A 154 -29.27 8.14 13.06
CA LEU A 154 -30.19 7.41 13.94
C LEU A 154 -30.89 8.36 14.93
N LEU A 155 -30.15 9.30 15.52
CA LEU A 155 -30.70 10.31 16.40
C LEU A 155 -31.71 11.20 15.67
N THR A 156 -31.38 11.64 14.45
CA THR A 156 -32.29 12.43 13.61
C THR A 156 -33.58 11.67 13.32
N ALA A 157 -33.48 10.39 12.92
CA ALA A 157 -34.64 9.56 12.62
C ALA A 157 -35.55 9.38 13.85
N LEU A 158 -34.96 9.21 15.04
CA LEU A 158 -35.70 9.13 16.30
C LEU A 158 -36.45 10.43 16.60
N VAL A 159 -35.79 11.58 16.49
CA VAL A 159 -36.39 12.90 16.75
C VAL A 159 -37.52 13.19 15.76
N VAL A 160 -37.34 12.89 14.47
CA VAL A 160 -38.39 13.03 13.46
C VAL A 160 -39.60 12.14 13.75
N THR A 161 -39.35 10.90 14.18
CA THR A 161 -40.42 9.94 14.52
C THR A 161 -41.24 10.45 15.72
N VAL A 162 -40.58 10.93 16.77
CA VAL A 162 -41.24 11.54 17.95
C VAL A 162 -42.01 12.81 17.55
N ASN A 163 -41.43 13.65 16.68
CA ASN A 163 -42.09 14.85 16.19
C ASN A 163 -43.39 14.54 15.44
N LEU A 164 -43.39 13.52 14.57
CA LEU A 164 -44.55 13.10 13.79
C LEU A 164 -45.65 12.45 14.65
N LEU A 165 -45.27 11.57 15.60
CA LEU A 165 -46.23 10.83 16.43
C LEU A 165 -46.82 11.66 17.57
N VAL A 166 -45.99 12.48 18.23
CA VAL A 166 -46.37 13.15 19.48
C VAL A 166 -46.57 14.64 19.28
N VAL A 167 -45.55 15.35 18.78
CA VAL A 167 -45.58 16.82 18.74
C VAL A 167 -46.62 17.33 17.75
N LYS A 168 -46.69 16.76 16.55
CA LYS A 168 -47.67 17.18 15.54
C LYS A 168 -49.12 16.87 15.95
N ASN A 169 -49.34 15.83 16.77
CA ASN A 169 -50.67 15.41 17.20
C ASN A 169 -51.15 16.15 18.47
N PHE A 170 -50.24 16.44 19.41
CA PHE A 170 -50.58 17.02 20.72
C PHE A 170 -50.19 18.50 20.87
N TYR A 171 -49.16 18.99 20.18
CA TYR A 171 -48.61 20.35 20.32
C TYR A 171 -48.24 20.96 18.96
N PRO A 172 -49.23 21.30 18.12
CA PRO A 172 -49.01 21.77 16.75
C PRO A 172 -48.20 23.08 16.67
N GLU A 173 -48.22 23.92 17.69
CA GLU A 173 -47.42 25.16 17.74
C GLU A 173 -45.90 24.90 17.86
N HIS A 174 -45.47 23.75 18.40
CA HIS A 174 -44.05 23.40 18.56
C HIS A 174 -43.50 22.50 17.45
N ALA A 175 -44.35 22.01 16.55
CA ALA A 175 -43.96 21.23 15.38
C ALA A 175 -42.88 21.89 14.48
N PRO A 176 -42.91 23.22 14.20
CA PRO A 176 -41.85 23.84 13.40
C PRO A 176 -40.50 23.85 14.13
N ALA A 177 -40.45 24.10 15.43
CA ALA A 177 -39.20 24.14 16.20
C ALA A 177 -38.48 22.79 16.22
N THR A 178 -39.21 21.69 16.45
CA THR A 178 -38.64 20.33 16.43
C THR A 178 -38.15 19.91 15.05
N THR A 179 -38.76 20.44 13.98
CA THR A 179 -38.31 20.21 12.60
C THR A 179 -36.96 20.88 12.34
N TRP A 180 -36.76 22.10 12.82
CA TRP A 180 -35.46 22.80 12.74
C TRP A 180 -34.38 22.06 13.54
N ILE A 181 -34.67 21.62 14.76
CA ILE A 181 -33.73 20.82 15.57
C ILE A 181 -33.29 19.55 14.84
N SER A 182 -34.22 18.85 14.19
CA SER A 182 -33.91 17.63 13.42
C SER A 182 -32.99 17.93 12.23
N LEU A 183 -33.22 19.06 11.53
CA LEU A 183 -32.37 19.52 10.45
C LEU A 183 -30.96 19.84 10.94
N ASP A 184 -30.84 20.53 12.08
CA ASP A 184 -29.55 20.91 12.66
C ASP A 184 -28.73 19.67 13.04
N ILE A 185 -29.34 18.67 13.67
CA ILE A 185 -28.68 17.40 14.03
C ILE A 185 -28.17 16.67 12.77
N PHE A 186 -28.96 16.67 11.71
CA PHE A 186 -28.57 16.06 10.44
C PHE A 186 -27.38 16.77 9.80
N VAL A 187 -27.43 18.11 9.74
CA VAL A 187 -26.35 18.95 9.18
C VAL A 187 -25.06 18.78 9.99
N ILE A 188 -25.14 18.76 11.32
CA ILE A 188 -23.99 18.52 12.20
C ILE A 188 -23.37 17.15 11.92
N GLY A 189 -24.18 16.10 11.76
CA GLY A 189 -23.69 14.76 11.43
C GLY A 189 -22.95 14.72 10.08
N LEU A 190 -23.47 15.43 9.09
CA LEU A 190 -22.85 15.54 7.76
C LEU A 190 -21.52 16.32 7.82
N LEU A 191 -21.51 17.46 8.53
CA LEU A 191 -20.31 18.27 8.74
C LEU A 191 -19.23 17.51 9.49
N ALA A 192 -19.58 16.72 10.50
CA ALA A 192 -18.63 15.87 11.23
C ALA A 192 -17.95 14.84 10.30
N LEU A 193 -18.71 14.25 9.35
CA LEU A 193 -18.16 13.34 8.37
C LEU A 193 -17.18 14.05 7.42
N PHE A 194 -17.57 15.21 6.87
CA PHE A 194 -16.70 16.00 6.00
C PHE A 194 -15.44 16.48 6.73
N ALA A 195 -15.57 16.93 7.98
CA ALA A 195 -14.45 17.34 8.81
C ALA A 195 -13.48 16.18 9.07
N ALA A 196 -13.97 14.97 9.37
CA ALA A 196 -13.13 13.80 9.58
C ALA A 196 -12.36 13.40 8.31
N TYR A 197 -13.01 13.41 7.14
CA TYR A 197 -12.36 13.12 5.85
C TYR A 197 -11.35 14.20 5.46
N GLY A 198 -11.70 15.48 5.64
CA GLY A 198 -10.81 16.61 5.37
C GLY A 198 -9.59 16.61 6.28
N TYR A 199 -9.79 16.34 7.57
CA TYR A 199 -8.70 16.23 8.54
C TYR A 199 -7.75 15.08 8.21
N ALA A 200 -8.28 13.91 7.85
CA ALA A 200 -7.47 12.77 7.44
C ALA A 200 -6.65 13.07 6.17
N TYR A 201 -7.28 13.71 5.18
CA TYR A 201 -6.61 14.16 3.96
C TYR A 201 -5.49 15.16 4.28
N TYR A 202 -5.77 16.20 5.07
CA TYR A 202 -4.80 17.22 5.46
C TYR A 202 -3.62 16.64 6.24
N LEU A 203 -3.89 15.76 7.22
CA LEU A 203 -2.84 15.12 8.01
C LEU A 203 -1.93 14.24 7.15
N SER A 204 -2.51 13.49 6.20
CA SER A 204 -1.73 12.66 5.26
C SER A 204 -0.82 13.52 4.36
N TRP A 205 -1.32 14.67 3.89
CA TRP A 205 -0.58 15.60 3.05
C TRP A 205 0.53 16.30 3.82
N ARG A 206 0.25 16.79 5.04
CA ARG A 206 1.24 17.42 5.92
C ARG A 206 2.36 16.45 6.30
N THR A 207 2.01 15.23 6.69
CA THR A 207 3.01 14.22 7.11
C THR A 207 3.93 13.82 5.95
N ALA A 208 3.37 13.61 4.76
CA ALA A 208 4.17 13.29 3.58
C ALA A 208 5.07 14.47 3.20
N SER A 209 4.52 15.67 3.07
CA SER A 209 5.26 16.88 2.65
C SER A 209 6.38 17.25 3.62
N GLN A 210 6.14 17.17 4.93
CA GLN A 210 7.17 17.39 5.96
C GLN A 210 8.33 16.40 5.81
N PHE A 211 8.04 15.12 5.55
CA PHE A 211 9.08 14.11 5.36
C PHE A 211 9.94 14.38 4.13
N ARG A 212 9.32 14.76 3.01
CA ARG A 212 10.04 15.14 1.77
C ARG A 212 10.88 16.39 1.97
N ALA A 213 10.30 17.43 2.58
CA ALA A 213 10.99 18.70 2.82
C ALA A 213 12.21 18.52 3.74
N ALA A 214 12.06 17.78 4.86
CA ALA A 214 13.16 17.50 5.77
C ALA A 214 14.33 16.76 5.09
N ARG A 215 14.03 15.83 4.19
CA ARG A 215 15.05 15.06 3.46
C ARG A 215 15.70 15.84 2.31
N LEU A 216 14.96 16.71 1.65
CA LEU A 216 15.51 17.60 0.60
C LEU A 216 16.44 18.65 1.20
N ASN A 217 16.11 19.22 2.36
CA ASN A 217 16.95 20.22 3.02
C ASN A 217 18.29 19.61 3.46
N LYS A 218 18.26 18.42 4.09
CA LYS A 218 19.47 17.71 4.55
C LYS A 218 20.44 17.28 3.43
N ARG A 219 20.05 17.32 2.15
CA ARG A 219 20.95 17.01 1.01
C ARG A 219 21.53 18.26 0.34
N ARG A 220 21.06 19.45 0.71
CA ARG A 220 21.58 20.73 0.19
C ARG A 220 22.68 21.31 1.08
N ASP A 221 22.74 20.87 2.33
CA ASP A 221 23.84 21.12 3.27
C ASP A 221 24.90 20.00 3.15
#